data_AF-A0AAD0JBD2-F1
#
_entry.id   AF-A0AAD0JBD2-F1
#
_cell.length_a   1.000
_cell.length_b   1.000
_cell.length_c   1.000
_cell.angle_alpha   90.00
_cell.angle_beta   90.00
_cell.angle_gamma   90.00
#
_symmetry.space_group_name_H-M   'P 1'
#
loop_
_entity.id
_entity.type
_entity.pdbx_description
1 polymer ?
#
loop_
_entity_poly.entity_id
_entity_poly.type
_entity_poly.pdbx_seq_one_letter_code
_entity_poly.pdbx_strand_id
1 'polypeptide(L)'
;MASVSTLRRFTAFSIIGIATALSVPASAAQPDAPAPQATAPQPINATNFVRLTQSLEASPQQPGAQELRVSMLRWLAETPDYMVTLCQVMNLPDQDEAAKKIGLDLLMQQSFGNLVFQIDQRESSDQLSRQVAGVESALRAYAAFISADPALRIAAMDTLAAQQKVGTLRAHLAPVVKAECGASDNTVMLNPETAGQGAAAPSPFLGGFLRATSVVYPLQVGQWKALGERRYDDVAGGASVRFQQPGNEDGWIDVYFYPVGVLDQEQRAGLLEGERKGLLEARSAAMAGRDDMSRVQTVTLKVAPAQPDAANSIEASVLDFGFVRDGKEYSSVMLLAIDRLYAIKLRYSVPTATVNRKAARGEVETFAAALLPQLDISNSGGCGSVPVTARDRLRLGCTGTDPVLPVVGEGQREMRFEYAPPR
;
A
#
# COMPACT_ATOMS: atom_id res chain seq x y z
N MET A 1 -35.25 -74.63 -49.89
CA MET A 1 -35.96 -75.86 -49.46
C MET A 1 -35.72 -76.05 -47.96
N ALA A 2 -36.81 -76.26 -47.20
CA ALA A 2 -36.99 -76.72 -45.79
C ALA A 2 -35.86 -76.46 -44.74
N SER A 3 -36.00 -75.75 -43.62
CA SER A 3 -36.95 -75.75 -42.46
C SER A 3 -36.67 -76.81 -41.38
N VAL A 4 -36.82 -76.38 -40.10
CA VAL A 4 -37.05 -77.16 -38.82
C VAL A 4 -35.75 -77.69 -38.15
N SER A 5 -35.43 -77.67 -36.82
CA SER A 5 -36.06 -77.40 -35.49
C SER A 5 -34.93 -77.23 -34.42
N THR A 6 -34.99 -76.39 -33.36
CA THR A 6 -35.60 -76.58 -32.00
C THR A 6 -34.80 -77.57 -31.09
N LEU A 7 -34.56 -77.45 -29.77
CA LEU A 7 -34.56 -76.48 -28.66
C LEU A 7 -34.32 -77.29 -27.35
N ARG A 8 -33.92 -76.63 -26.24
CA ARG A 8 -34.14 -76.98 -24.80
C ARG A 8 -33.32 -78.10 -24.13
N ARG A 9 -33.01 -78.08 -22.81
CA ARG A 9 -32.90 -77.11 -21.68
C ARG A 9 -32.68 -77.95 -20.37
N PHE A 10 -32.19 -77.27 -19.30
CA PHE A 10 -32.42 -77.51 -17.84
C PHE A 10 -31.53 -78.52 -17.07
N THR A 11 -30.57 -78.04 -16.24
CA THR A 11 -30.55 -77.74 -14.75
C THR A 11 -30.48 -78.98 -13.84
N ALA A 12 -29.86 -79.04 -12.66
CA ALA A 12 -29.06 -78.21 -11.74
C ALA A 12 -28.42 -79.22 -10.72
N PHE A 13 -27.35 -78.97 -9.97
CA PHE A 13 -27.31 -78.24 -8.69
C PHE A 13 -25.87 -78.24 -8.12
N SER A 14 -25.58 -77.21 -7.32
CA SER A 14 -24.33 -76.76 -6.71
C SER A 14 -23.69 -77.68 -5.63
N ILE A 15 -22.41 -77.47 -5.31
CA ILE A 15 -21.89 -76.92 -4.02
C ILE A 15 -20.35 -76.71 -4.07
N ILE A 16 -20.00 -75.43 -4.12
CA ILE A 16 -18.92 -74.62 -3.50
C ILE A 16 -17.69 -75.32 -2.86
N GLY A 17 -16.49 -74.85 -3.24
CA GLY A 17 -15.32 -74.84 -2.36
C GLY A 17 -13.99 -74.44 -3.04
N ILE A 18 -13.55 -73.18 -2.81
CA ILE A 18 -12.17 -72.67 -2.95
C ILE A 18 -11.72 -72.28 -4.38
N ALA A 19 -11.82 -70.98 -4.69
CA ALA A 19 -11.18 -70.36 -5.84
C ALA A 19 -10.02 -69.46 -5.37
N THR A 20 -8.79 -69.87 -5.67
CA THR A 20 -7.60 -69.02 -5.74
C THR A 20 -7.60 -68.31 -7.09
N ALA A 21 -8.06 -67.06 -7.10
CA ALA A 21 -8.00 -66.20 -8.28
C ALA A 21 -6.66 -65.45 -8.33
N LEU A 22 -5.99 -65.56 -9.48
CA LEU A 22 -4.85 -64.76 -9.91
C LEU A 22 -5.22 -63.27 -9.88
N SER A 23 -4.59 -62.50 -9.00
CA SER A 23 -4.69 -61.04 -8.96
C SER A 23 -3.69 -60.42 -9.94
N VAL A 24 -4.22 -59.86 -11.02
CA VAL A 24 -3.55 -58.83 -11.84
C VAL A 24 -3.35 -57.60 -10.95
N PRO A 25 -2.15 -57.00 -10.83
CA PRO A 25 -2.03 -55.73 -10.15
C PRO A 25 -2.68 -54.66 -11.02
N ALA A 26 -3.88 -54.24 -10.62
CA ALA A 26 -4.40 -52.95 -11.02
C ALA A 26 -3.40 -51.90 -10.50
N SER A 27 -2.73 -51.18 -11.40
CA SER A 27 -2.13 -49.89 -11.05
C SER A 27 -3.27 -48.99 -10.59
N ALA A 28 -3.51 -48.98 -9.27
CA ALA A 28 -4.19 -47.88 -8.64
C ALA A 28 -3.38 -46.63 -8.98
N ALA A 29 -3.99 -45.71 -9.72
CA ALA A 29 -3.52 -44.34 -9.79
C ALA A 29 -3.36 -43.87 -8.34
N GLN A 30 -2.11 -43.72 -7.89
CA GLN A 30 -1.83 -42.97 -6.69
C GLN A 30 -2.47 -41.60 -6.88
N PRO A 31 -3.27 -41.09 -5.92
CA PRO A 31 -3.61 -39.68 -5.94
C PRO A 31 -2.30 -38.91 -6.00
N ASP A 32 -2.20 -38.00 -6.97
CA ASP A 32 -1.06 -37.13 -7.18
C ASP A 32 -0.52 -36.69 -5.83
N ALA A 33 0.77 -36.98 -5.59
CA ALA A 33 1.45 -36.40 -4.45
C ALA A 33 1.18 -34.89 -4.48
N PRO A 34 0.71 -34.28 -3.39
CA PRO A 34 0.45 -32.84 -3.39
C PRO A 34 1.73 -32.15 -3.86
N ALA A 35 1.61 -31.32 -4.89
CA ALA A 35 2.68 -30.45 -5.33
C ALA A 35 3.33 -29.83 -4.09
N PRO A 36 4.68 -29.71 -4.01
CA PRO A 36 5.34 -29.11 -2.86
C PRO A 36 4.65 -27.78 -2.59
N GLN A 37 3.94 -27.73 -1.46
CA GLN A 37 3.24 -26.53 -1.04
C GLN A 37 4.28 -25.42 -1.01
N ALA A 38 4.06 -24.37 -1.79
CA ALA A 38 4.85 -23.16 -1.71
C ALA A 38 4.88 -22.77 -0.23
N THR A 39 6.04 -22.96 0.39
CA THR A 39 6.24 -22.62 1.80
C THR A 39 5.85 -21.16 1.92
N ALA A 40 4.90 -20.84 2.81
CA ALA A 40 4.51 -19.46 3.06
C ALA A 40 5.80 -18.62 3.21
N PRO A 41 5.88 -17.43 2.62
CA PRO A 41 7.09 -16.61 2.69
C PRO A 41 7.53 -16.48 4.15
N GLN A 42 8.74 -16.96 4.47
CA GLN A 42 9.25 -16.82 5.83
C GLN A 42 9.35 -15.32 6.15
N PRO A 43 8.89 -14.88 7.33
CA PRO A 43 9.03 -13.49 7.73
C PRO A 43 10.51 -13.08 7.73
N ILE A 44 10.79 -11.87 7.25
CA ILE A 44 12.15 -11.33 7.23
C ILE A 44 12.61 -11.08 8.68
N ASN A 45 13.88 -11.36 8.97
CA ASN A 45 14.57 -11.12 10.23
C ASN A 45 16.06 -10.83 9.95
N ALA A 46 16.82 -10.38 10.94
CA ALA A 46 18.22 -10.00 10.74
C ALA A 46 19.07 -11.11 10.09
N THR A 47 18.86 -12.37 10.50
CA THR A 47 19.62 -13.52 9.97
C THR A 47 19.31 -13.78 8.50
N ASN A 48 18.04 -13.80 8.10
CA ASN A 48 17.69 -14.04 6.71
C ASN A 48 17.88 -12.78 5.83
N PHE A 49 17.88 -11.58 6.40
CA PHE A 49 18.12 -10.32 5.70
C PHE A 49 19.50 -10.29 5.04
N VAL A 50 20.54 -10.75 5.75
CA VAL A 50 21.91 -10.87 5.21
C VAL A 50 21.93 -11.77 3.97
N ARG A 51 21.30 -12.94 4.06
CA ARG A 51 21.21 -13.91 2.95
C ARG A 51 20.42 -13.35 1.76
N LEU A 52 19.31 -12.65 2.02
CA LEU A 52 18.48 -12.04 0.98
C LEU A 52 19.22 -10.88 0.28
N THR A 53 19.99 -10.10 1.03
CA THR A 53 20.88 -9.06 0.50
C THR A 53 21.90 -9.66 -0.46
N GLN A 54 22.60 -10.72 -0.04
CA GLN A 54 23.59 -11.42 -0.88
C GLN A 54 22.95 -12.05 -2.12
N SER A 55 21.71 -12.55 -2.01
CA SER A 55 20.95 -13.05 -3.16
C SER A 55 20.70 -11.97 -4.21
N LEU A 56 20.34 -10.75 -3.78
CA LEU A 56 20.14 -9.61 -4.67
C LEU A 56 21.46 -9.05 -5.23
N GLU A 57 22.56 -9.15 -4.49
CA GLU A 57 23.90 -8.80 -4.98
C GLU A 57 24.34 -9.74 -6.12
N ALA A 58 24.07 -11.04 -6.00
CA ALA A 58 24.44 -12.03 -7.01
C ALA A 58 23.49 -12.03 -8.21
N SER A 59 22.19 -11.87 -7.96
CA SER A 59 21.13 -12.01 -8.96
C SER A 59 20.06 -10.92 -8.80
N PRO A 60 20.37 -9.66 -9.13
CA PRO A 60 19.48 -8.53 -8.87
C PRO A 60 18.20 -8.53 -9.73
N GLN A 61 18.16 -9.31 -10.81
CA GLN A 61 16.99 -9.44 -11.70
C GLN A 61 16.31 -10.80 -11.59
N GLN A 62 16.57 -11.55 -10.49
CA GLN A 62 15.89 -12.83 -10.26
C GLN A 62 14.37 -12.67 -10.24
N PRO A 63 13.58 -13.69 -10.61
CA PRO A 63 12.13 -13.65 -10.47
C PRO A 63 11.71 -13.26 -9.05
N GLY A 64 10.83 -12.27 -8.92
CA GLY A 64 10.40 -11.76 -7.62
C GLY A 64 11.36 -10.76 -6.94
N ALA A 65 12.44 -10.32 -7.62
CA ALA A 65 13.43 -9.42 -7.04
C ALA A 65 12.80 -8.10 -6.55
N GLN A 66 11.85 -7.54 -7.30
CA GLN A 66 11.21 -6.28 -6.94
C GLN A 66 10.37 -6.42 -5.67
N GLU A 67 9.56 -7.47 -5.58
CA GLU A 67 8.73 -7.80 -4.42
C GLU A 67 9.60 -8.07 -3.18
N LEU A 68 10.74 -8.74 -3.38
CA LEU A 68 11.72 -9.00 -2.34
C LEU A 68 12.34 -7.69 -1.83
N ARG A 69 12.78 -6.79 -2.72
CA ARG A 69 13.32 -5.48 -2.33
C ARG A 69 12.31 -4.68 -1.52
N VAL A 70 11.06 -4.59 -1.99
CA VAL A 70 9.98 -3.87 -1.29
C VAL A 70 9.74 -4.47 0.11
N SER A 71 9.75 -5.79 0.23
CA SER A 71 9.56 -6.47 1.51
C SER A 71 10.76 -6.24 2.46
N MET A 72 11.99 -6.23 1.94
CA MET A 72 13.20 -5.90 2.71
C MET A 72 13.22 -4.44 3.16
N LEU A 73 12.78 -3.49 2.31
CA LEU A 73 12.64 -2.08 2.69
C LEU A 73 11.60 -1.88 3.79
N ARG A 74 10.45 -2.55 3.68
CA ARG A 74 9.42 -2.52 4.73
C ARG A 74 9.98 -3.03 6.05
N TRP A 75 10.65 -4.18 6.02
CA TRP A 75 11.27 -4.74 7.21
C TRP A 75 12.32 -3.80 7.82
N LEU A 76 13.16 -3.18 7.00
CA LEU A 76 14.14 -2.19 7.44
C LEU A 76 13.47 -0.98 8.12
N ALA A 77 12.36 -0.48 7.57
CA ALA A 77 11.61 0.64 8.14
C ALA A 77 10.86 0.28 9.44
N GLU A 78 10.54 -0.99 9.65
CA GLU A 78 9.81 -1.49 10.82
C GLU A 78 10.73 -1.99 11.95
N THR A 79 12.04 -2.13 11.71
CA THR A 79 13.00 -2.71 12.66
C THR A 79 13.83 -1.62 13.34
N PRO A 80 13.51 -1.18 14.57
CA PRO A 80 14.16 -0.03 15.22
C PRO A 80 15.62 -0.27 15.61
N ASP A 81 16.07 -1.53 15.63
CA ASP A 81 17.40 -1.93 16.12
C ASP A 81 18.57 -1.43 15.24
N TYR A 82 18.30 -0.90 14.04
CA TYR A 82 19.34 -0.54 13.06
C TYR A 82 19.08 0.80 12.40
N MET A 83 20.05 1.72 12.43
CA MET A 83 19.88 3.05 11.82
C MET A 83 20.52 3.08 10.43
N VAL A 84 19.72 2.95 9.37
CA VAL A 84 20.21 3.13 8.00
C VAL A 84 20.04 4.58 7.57
N THR A 85 21.17 5.27 7.47
CA THR A 85 21.26 6.56 6.80
C THR A 85 21.74 6.33 5.37
N LEU A 86 21.08 6.94 4.39
CA LEU A 86 21.56 7.02 3.01
C LEU A 86 22.00 8.44 2.73
N CYS A 87 23.19 8.58 2.18
CA CYS A 87 23.66 9.83 1.60
C CYS A 87 23.81 9.61 0.09
N GLN A 88 23.69 10.67 -0.70
CA GLN A 88 23.79 10.61 -2.17
C GLN A 88 25.24 10.36 -2.67
N VAL A 89 25.93 9.38 -2.08
CA VAL A 89 27.36 9.10 -2.29
C VAL A 89 27.65 8.38 -3.61
N MET A 90 26.64 7.76 -4.23
CA MET A 90 26.78 7.14 -5.56
C MET A 90 26.72 8.17 -6.70
N ASN A 91 26.22 9.39 -6.42
CA ASN A 91 26.08 10.50 -7.37
C ASN A 91 25.54 10.04 -8.74
N LEU A 92 24.42 9.31 -8.72
CA LEU A 92 23.80 8.79 -9.93
C LEU A 92 23.22 9.94 -10.77
N PRO A 93 23.55 10.06 -12.05
CA PRO A 93 23.06 11.16 -12.89
C PRO A 93 21.59 10.99 -13.28
N ASP A 94 20.73 11.94 -12.90
CA ASP A 94 19.28 11.89 -13.11
C ASP A 94 18.84 11.78 -14.59
N GLN A 95 19.69 12.22 -15.52
CA GLN A 95 19.39 12.22 -16.96
C GLN A 95 19.92 10.99 -17.70
N ASP A 96 20.67 10.12 -17.03
CA ASP A 96 21.22 8.91 -17.63
C ASP A 96 20.16 7.79 -17.70
N GLU A 97 19.98 7.20 -18.88
CA GLU A 97 18.93 6.21 -19.12
C GLU A 97 19.19 4.87 -18.40
N ALA A 98 20.45 4.49 -18.15
CA ALA A 98 20.77 3.32 -17.34
C ALA A 98 20.50 3.61 -15.86
N ALA A 99 20.87 4.80 -15.38
CA ALA A 99 20.55 5.25 -14.02
C ALA A 99 19.04 5.33 -13.77
N LYS A 100 18.23 5.77 -14.74
CA LYS A 100 16.76 5.74 -14.61
C LYS A 100 16.18 4.32 -14.49
N LYS A 101 16.82 3.33 -15.10
CA LYS A 101 16.35 1.93 -15.10
C LYS A 101 16.70 1.18 -13.82
N ILE A 102 17.93 1.31 -13.34
CA ILE A 102 18.43 0.52 -12.20
C ILE A 102 18.85 1.36 -10.99
N GLY A 103 18.81 2.68 -11.07
CA GLY A 103 19.29 3.57 -10.01
C GLY A 103 18.53 3.39 -8.70
N LEU A 104 17.21 3.20 -8.77
CA LEU A 104 16.41 2.90 -7.57
C LEU A 104 16.80 1.54 -6.96
N ASP A 105 17.04 0.52 -7.79
CA ASP A 105 17.50 -0.80 -7.31
C ASP A 105 18.86 -0.71 -6.62
N LEU A 106 19.79 0.08 -7.18
CA LEU A 106 21.11 0.32 -6.59
C LEU A 106 21.02 1.09 -5.27
N LEU A 107 20.10 2.07 -5.17
CA LEU A 107 19.87 2.82 -3.94
C LEU A 107 19.30 1.92 -2.83
N MET A 108 18.31 1.08 -3.17
CA MET A 108 17.77 0.08 -2.25
C MET A 108 18.86 -0.90 -1.79
N GLN A 109 19.74 -1.30 -2.72
CA GLN A 109 20.87 -2.18 -2.40
C GLN A 109 21.88 -1.50 -1.46
N GLN A 110 22.15 -0.20 -1.62
CA GLN A 110 22.98 0.56 -0.69
C GLN A 110 22.42 0.53 0.73
N SER A 111 21.09 0.64 0.87
CA SER A 111 20.41 0.52 2.17
C SER A 111 20.64 -0.86 2.81
N PHE A 112 20.53 -1.91 2.01
CA PHE A 112 20.67 -3.29 2.49
C PHE A 112 22.10 -3.59 2.92
N GLY A 113 23.09 -3.18 2.13
CA GLY A 113 24.50 -3.33 2.50
C GLY A 113 24.87 -2.58 3.79
N ASN A 114 24.32 -1.38 3.97
CA ASN A 114 24.50 -0.60 5.19
C ASN A 114 23.94 -1.35 6.42
N LEU A 115 22.74 -1.92 6.30
CA LEU A 115 22.13 -2.71 7.35
C LEU A 115 22.91 -3.99 7.67
N VAL A 116 23.32 -4.75 6.65
CA VAL A 116 24.12 -5.98 6.83
C VAL A 116 25.38 -5.69 7.64
N PHE A 117 26.05 -4.57 7.37
CA PHE A 117 27.21 -4.16 8.12
C PHE A 117 26.92 -3.89 9.61
N GLN A 118 25.74 -3.36 9.93
CA GLN A 118 25.30 -3.17 11.33
C GLN A 118 24.90 -4.48 12.01
N ILE A 119 24.34 -5.44 11.26
CA ILE A 119 24.03 -6.78 11.77
C ILE A 119 25.32 -7.53 12.14
N ASP A 120 26.35 -7.43 11.30
CA ASP A 120 27.64 -8.10 11.51
C ASP A 120 28.49 -7.43 12.60
N GLN A 121 28.36 -6.12 12.80
CA GLN A 121 29.10 -5.34 13.80
C GLN A 121 28.14 -4.65 14.78
N ARG A 122 27.77 -5.35 15.85
CA ARG A 122 26.75 -4.91 16.84
C ARG A 122 27.09 -3.66 17.66
N GLU A 123 28.25 -3.00 17.45
CA GLU A 123 28.60 -1.76 18.14
C GLU A 123 29.09 -0.67 17.20
N SER A 124 28.62 0.56 17.46
CA SER A 124 28.94 1.87 16.87
C SER A 124 30.00 1.89 15.77
N SER A 125 29.60 1.51 14.55
CA SER A 125 30.40 1.80 13.37
C SER A 125 30.17 3.24 12.89
N ASP A 126 31.22 3.90 12.41
CA ASP A 126 31.14 5.27 11.95
C ASP A 126 30.32 5.40 10.65
N GLN A 127 29.77 6.59 10.41
CA GLN A 127 28.93 6.87 9.25
C GLN A 127 29.62 6.56 7.92
N LEU A 128 30.93 6.83 7.81
CA LEU A 128 31.70 6.52 6.60
C LEU A 128 31.78 5.01 6.38
N SER A 129 32.01 4.21 7.42
CA SER A 129 32.01 2.75 7.30
C SER A 129 30.66 2.19 6.83
N ARG A 130 29.54 2.72 7.36
CA ARG A 130 28.20 2.34 6.90
C ARG A 130 27.94 2.69 5.43
N GLN A 131 28.35 3.89 4.99
CA GLN A 131 28.20 4.30 3.59
C GLN A 131 29.08 3.47 2.65
N VAL A 132 30.34 3.20 3.05
CA VAL A 132 31.24 2.35 2.27
C VAL A 132 30.63 0.96 2.09
N ALA A 133 30.16 0.32 3.16
CA ALA A 133 29.54 -1.01 3.07
C ALA A 133 28.29 -1.02 2.17
N GLY A 134 27.46 0.04 2.24
CA GLY A 134 26.33 0.22 1.34
C GLY A 134 26.76 0.31 -0.13
N VAL A 135 27.73 1.17 -0.44
CA VAL A 135 28.25 1.33 -1.82
C VAL A 135 28.88 0.03 -2.31
N GLU A 136 29.60 -0.70 -1.47
CA GLU A 136 30.17 -2.00 -1.85
C GLU A 136 29.09 -3.04 -2.18
N SER A 137 27.98 -3.04 -1.46
CA SER A 137 26.81 -3.88 -1.78
C SER A 137 26.17 -3.49 -3.11
N ALA A 138 25.95 -2.19 -3.33
CA ALA A 138 25.44 -1.67 -4.59
C ALA A 138 26.38 -1.99 -5.77
N LEU A 139 27.70 -1.94 -5.57
CA LEU A 139 28.69 -2.31 -6.59
C LEU A 139 28.63 -3.79 -6.96
N ARG A 140 28.36 -4.69 -6.00
CA ARG A 140 28.15 -6.12 -6.29
C ARG A 140 26.91 -6.34 -7.15
N ALA A 141 25.78 -5.72 -6.80
CA ALA A 141 24.57 -5.78 -7.62
C ALA A 141 24.76 -5.14 -9.00
N TYR A 142 25.44 -3.99 -9.06
CA TYR A 142 25.76 -3.30 -10.32
C TYR A 142 26.59 -4.19 -11.26
N ALA A 143 27.60 -4.88 -10.73
CA ALA A 143 28.39 -5.84 -11.51
C ALA A 143 27.53 -6.95 -12.12
N ALA A 144 26.53 -7.45 -11.38
CA ALA A 144 25.58 -8.44 -11.88
C ALA A 144 24.63 -7.85 -12.95
N PHE A 145 24.10 -6.63 -12.74
CA PHE A 145 23.27 -5.93 -13.74
C PHE A 145 24.01 -5.77 -15.07
N ILE A 146 25.25 -5.25 -15.06
CA ILE A 146 26.01 -5.01 -16.31
C ILE A 146 26.52 -6.30 -16.96
N SER A 147 26.64 -7.38 -16.19
CA SER A 147 26.97 -8.70 -16.74
C SER A 147 25.78 -9.32 -17.48
N ALA A 148 24.55 -9.06 -17.00
CA ALA A 148 23.32 -9.49 -17.66
C ALA A 148 22.97 -8.61 -18.87
N ASP A 149 23.11 -7.29 -18.74
CA ASP A 149 22.86 -6.32 -19.80
C ASP A 149 23.92 -5.20 -19.78
N PRO A 150 24.91 -5.22 -20.69
CA PRO A 150 25.93 -4.17 -20.79
C PRO A 150 25.38 -2.76 -21.04
N ALA A 151 24.13 -2.61 -21.51
CA ALA A 151 23.49 -1.32 -21.71
C ALA A 151 23.08 -0.63 -20.38
N LEU A 152 23.14 -1.35 -19.26
CA LEU A 152 22.88 -0.82 -17.91
C LEU A 152 24.12 -0.18 -17.26
N ARG A 153 25.19 0.02 -18.03
CA ARG A 153 26.43 0.61 -17.53
C ARG A 153 26.25 2.10 -17.18
N ILE A 154 26.69 2.49 -15.99
CA ILE A 154 26.62 3.85 -15.46
C ILE A 154 28.04 4.32 -15.12
N ALA A 155 28.50 5.41 -15.75
CA ALA A 155 29.88 5.88 -15.61
C ALA A 155 30.28 6.25 -14.16
N ALA A 156 29.33 6.79 -13.39
CA ALA A 156 29.53 7.08 -11.96
C ALA A 156 29.82 5.80 -11.16
N MET A 157 29.08 4.72 -11.43
CA MET A 157 29.29 3.42 -10.78
C MET A 157 30.60 2.76 -11.21
N ASP A 158 30.99 2.89 -12.49
CA ASP A 158 32.30 2.41 -12.97
C ASP A 158 33.47 3.11 -12.26
N THR A 159 33.32 4.41 -11.98
CA THR A 159 34.31 5.18 -11.22
C THR A 159 34.46 4.62 -9.81
N LEU A 160 33.35 4.36 -9.11
CA LEU A 160 33.35 3.77 -7.78
C LEU A 160 33.91 2.35 -7.78
N ALA A 161 33.56 1.54 -8.77
CA ALA A 161 34.09 0.18 -8.95
C ALA A 161 35.62 0.19 -9.13
N ALA A 162 36.15 1.15 -9.89
CA ALA A 162 37.59 1.32 -10.06
C ALA A 162 38.29 1.68 -8.73
N GLN A 163 37.71 2.59 -7.94
CA GLN A 163 38.23 2.94 -6.61
C GLN A 163 38.17 1.74 -5.64
N GLN A 164 37.12 0.92 -5.71
CA GLN A 164 37.01 -0.31 -4.92
C GLN A 164 38.12 -1.29 -5.27
N LYS A 165 38.36 -1.52 -6.56
CA LYS A 165 39.36 -2.47 -7.06
C LYS A 165 40.79 -2.14 -6.62
N VAL A 166 41.12 -0.86 -6.49
CA VAL A 166 42.45 -0.40 -6.07
C VAL A 166 42.53 -0.05 -4.57
N GLY A 167 41.47 -0.32 -3.80
CA GLY A 167 41.45 -0.15 -2.34
C GLY A 167 41.31 1.30 -1.86
N THR A 168 40.92 2.24 -2.73
CA THR A 168 40.80 3.68 -2.41
C THR A 168 39.36 4.15 -2.20
N LEU A 169 38.36 3.27 -2.33
CA LEU A 169 36.94 3.61 -2.20
C LEU A 169 36.62 4.37 -0.90
N ARG A 170 37.11 3.90 0.26
CA ARG A 170 36.89 4.60 1.54
C ARG A 170 37.44 6.02 1.54
N ALA A 171 38.66 6.21 1.02
CA ALA A 171 39.29 7.53 0.95
C ALA A 171 38.56 8.46 -0.03
N HIS A 172 38.06 7.90 -1.15
CA HIS A 172 37.24 8.62 -2.12
C HIS A 172 35.89 9.05 -1.53
N LEU A 173 35.23 8.18 -0.78
CA LEU A 173 33.93 8.46 -0.17
C LEU A 173 34.02 9.35 1.06
N ALA A 174 35.14 9.39 1.80
CA ALA A 174 35.29 10.23 3.00
C ALA A 174 34.87 11.70 2.83
N PRO A 175 35.37 12.46 1.83
CA PRO A 175 34.93 13.83 1.59
C PRO A 175 33.48 13.92 1.10
N VAL A 176 33.00 12.95 0.31
CA VAL A 176 31.62 12.92 -0.21
C VAL A 176 30.64 12.69 0.93
N VAL A 177 30.89 11.70 1.79
CA VAL A 177 30.12 11.42 3.00
C VAL A 177 30.08 12.64 3.91
N LYS A 178 31.21 13.33 4.10
CA LYS A 178 31.24 14.56 4.92
C LYS A 178 30.34 15.67 4.35
N ALA A 179 30.29 15.82 3.03
CA ALA A 179 29.45 16.81 2.37
C ALA A 179 27.96 16.39 2.36
N GLU A 180 27.67 15.19 1.87
CA GLU A 180 26.32 14.69 1.62
C GLU A 180 25.58 14.27 2.89
N CYS A 181 26.29 13.70 3.87
CA CYS A 181 25.69 13.32 5.16
C CYS A 181 25.69 14.46 6.20
N GLY A 182 26.38 15.58 5.90
CA GLY A 182 26.42 16.77 6.76
C GLY A 182 25.40 17.85 6.38
N ALA A 183 24.89 17.81 5.14
CA ALA A 183 23.82 18.66 4.65
C ALA A 183 22.46 18.00 4.89
N SER A 184 21.53 18.72 5.54
CA SER A 184 20.20 18.22 5.94
C SER A 184 19.33 17.75 4.77
N ASP A 185 19.59 18.24 3.55
CA ASP A 185 18.69 18.08 2.41
C ASP A 185 19.04 16.84 1.55
N ASN A 186 20.20 16.21 1.76
CA ASN A 186 20.72 15.11 0.93
C ASN A 186 20.79 13.76 1.66
N THR A 187 20.19 13.68 2.85
CA THR A 187 20.24 12.50 3.72
C THR A 187 18.86 11.86 3.85
N VAL A 188 18.72 10.60 3.42
CA VAL A 188 17.50 9.79 3.62
C VAL A 188 17.73 8.86 4.80
N MET A 189 17.06 9.11 5.92
CA MET A 189 17.04 8.19 7.07
C MET A 189 15.93 7.17 6.89
N LEU A 190 16.29 5.89 6.82
CA LEU A 190 15.33 4.79 6.65
C LEU A 190 14.85 4.22 7.99
N ASN A 191 15.33 4.77 9.12
CA ASN A 191 14.80 4.45 10.44
C ASN A 191 14.69 5.73 11.31
N PRO A 192 13.51 6.06 11.87
CA PRO A 192 13.23 7.39 12.41
C PRO A 192 13.64 7.64 13.86
N GLU A 193 14.11 6.64 14.62
CA GLU A 193 14.19 6.78 16.09
C GLU A 193 15.46 7.46 16.65
N THR A 194 16.47 7.84 15.84
CA THR A 194 17.74 8.41 16.38
C THR A 194 18.27 9.70 15.75
N ALA A 195 17.49 10.39 14.90
CA ALA A 195 17.86 11.71 14.37
C ALA A 195 17.59 12.84 15.39
N GLY A 196 18.39 12.89 16.46
CA GLY A 196 18.40 14.01 17.39
C GLY A 196 19.17 15.21 16.85
N GLN A 197 18.47 16.35 16.78
CA GLN A 197 18.97 17.74 16.72
C GLN A 197 19.36 18.29 15.33
N GLY A 198 18.36 18.77 14.59
CA GLY A 198 18.59 19.87 13.62
C GLY A 198 17.65 19.92 12.42
N ALA A 199 17.14 18.79 11.94
CA ALA A 199 16.15 18.74 10.87
C ALA A 199 14.79 18.33 11.47
N ALA A 200 13.71 18.99 11.05
CA ALA A 200 12.36 18.62 11.50
C ALA A 200 12.11 17.14 11.17
N ALA A 201 11.88 16.34 12.21
CA ALA A 201 11.59 14.91 12.09
C ALA A 201 10.44 14.69 11.09
N PRO A 202 10.40 13.56 10.36
CA PRO A 202 9.17 13.15 9.69
C PRO A 202 8.08 13.16 10.76
N SER A 203 7.01 13.91 10.49
CA SER A 203 5.92 14.03 11.45
C SER A 203 5.47 12.61 11.80
N PRO A 204 5.48 12.20 13.08
CA PRO A 204 5.04 10.86 13.45
C PRO A 204 3.65 10.62 12.88
N PHE A 205 3.28 9.37 12.57
CA PHE A 205 1.99 9.08 11.94
C PHE A 205 0.85 9.84 12.66
N LEU A 206 0.10 10.65 11.91
CA LEU A 206 -0.91 11.59 12.44
C LEU A 206 -0.37 12.60 13.48
N GLY A 207 0.84 13.11 13.23
CA GLY A 207 1.61 13.96 14.13
C GLY A 207 1.98 13.30 15.47
N GLY A 208 1.83 11.97 15.62
CA GLY A 208 2.09 11.23 16.86
C GLY A 208 1.12 11.52 18.01
N PHE A 209 0.17 12.42 17.79
CA PHE A 209 -0.76 12.89 18.80
C PHE A 209 -2.07 12.09 18.80
N LEU A 210 -2.45 11.44 17.71
CA LEU A 210 -3.62 10.55 17.70
C LEU A 210 -3.29 9.17 18.29
N ARG A 211 -4.23 8.63 19.07
CA ARG A 211 -4.17 7.30 19.70
C ARG A 211 -5.33 6.43 19.27
N ALA A 212 -6.50 7.02 19.12
CA ALA A 212 -7.64 6.33 18.55
C ALA A 212 -8.55 7.31 17.81
N THR A 213 -9.36 6.77 16.92
CA THR A 213 -10.48 7.49 16.31
C THR A 213 -11.71 6.61 16.32
N SER A 214 -12.86 7.20 16.63
CA SER A 214 -14.16 6.61 16.38
C SER A 214 -14.87 7.37 15.26
N VAL A 215 -15.37 6.63 14.28
CA VAL A 215 -16.21 7.13 13.18
C VAL A 215 -17.60 6.50 13.33
N VAL A 216 -18.58 7.30 13.72
CA VAL A 216 -19.99 6.91 13.71
C VAL A 216 -20.61 7.32 12.39
N TYR A 217 -21.23 6.36 11.71
CA TYR A 217 -21.84 6.57 10.41
C TYR A 217 -23.24 5.95 10.35
N PRO A 218 -24.16 6.50 9.54
CA PRO A 218 -25.50 5.95 9.38
C PRO A 218 -25.50 4.68 8.52
N LEU A 219 -26.30 3.68 8.91
CA LEU A 219 -26.53 2.46 8.13
C LEU A 219 -27.47 2.70 6.94
N GLN A 220 -28.13 3.86 6.87
CA GLN A 220 -28.98 4.26 5.76
C GLN A 220 -28.81 5.76 5.45
N VAL A 221 -28.62 6.09 4.17
CA VAL A 221 -28.54 7.47 3.67
C VAL A 221 -29.56 7.62 2.54
N GLY A 222 -30.70 8.25 2.85
CA GLY A 222 -31.82 8.28 1.91
C GLY A 222 -32.27 6.86 1.53
N GLN A 223 -32.14 6.52 0.24
CA GLN A 223 -32.48 5.19 -0.29
C GLN A 223 -31.32 4.17 -0.26
N TRP A 224 -30.13 4.62 0.14
CA TRP A 224 -28.93 3.79 0.14
C TRP A 224 -28.76 3.09 1.49
N LYS A 225 -28.54 1.77 1.48
CA LYS A 225 -28.30 0.99 2.70
C LYS A 225 -26.87 0.48 2.75
N ALA A 226 -26.26 0.56 3.93
CA ALA A 226 -24.95 -0.03 4.19
C ALA A 226 -25.07 -1.57 4.12
N LEU A 227 -24.26 -2.20 3.27
CA LEU A 227 -24.24 -3.66 3.10
C LEU A 227 -23.10 -4.32 3.85
N GLY A 228 -21.94 -3.68 3.89
CA GLY A 228 -20.74 -4.29 4.42
C GLY A 228 -19.66 -3.26 4.70
N GLU A 229 -18.82 -3.60 5.66
CA GLU A 229 -17.65 -2.85 6.08
C GLU A 229 -16.41 -3.69 5.76
N ARG A 230 -15.38 -3.06 5.21
CA ARG A 230 -14.06 -3.65 5.00
C ARG A 230 -13.01 -2.80 5.71
N ARG A 231 -12.33 -3.40 6.67
CA ARG A 231 -11.13 -2.81 7.30
C ARG A 231 -9.89 -3.25 6.52
N TYR A 232 -8.93 -2.34 6.39
CA TYR A 232 -7.64 -2.63 5.76
C TYR A 232 -6.62 -3.00 6.83
N ASP A 233 -5.68 -3.88 6.48
CA ASP A 233 -4.66 -4.37 7.42
C ASP A 233 -3.68 -3.25 7.82
N ASP A 234 -3.39 -2.35 6.87
CA ASP A 234 -2.66 -1.12 7.14
C ASP A 234 -3.63 -0.08 7.74
N VAL A 235 -3.30 0.39 8.94
CA VAL A 235 -4.07 1.41 9.67
C VAL A 235 -4.15 2.73 8.90
N ALA A 236 -3.16 3.05 8.07
CA ALA A 236 -3.20 4.21 7.18
C ALA A 236 -4.21 4.05 6.04
N GLY A 237 -4.53 2.81 5.66
CA GLY A 237 -5.58 2.49 4.69
C GLY A 237 -6.99 2.65 5.25
N GLY A 238 -7.14 2.69 6.58
CA GLY A 238 -8.40 2.90 7.26
C GLY A 238 -9.43 1.80 6.98
N ALA A 239 -10.62 2.18 6.53
CA ALA A 239 -11.68 1.24 6.19
C ALA A 239 -12.64 1.81 5.13
N SER A 240 -13.52 0.96 4.64
CA SER A 240 -14.58 1.35 3.70
C SER A 240 -15.92 0.71 4.04
N VAL A 241 -17.00 1.41 3.70
CA VAL A 241 -18.38 0.95 3.84
C VAL A 241 -19.04 1.00 2.46
N ARG A 242 -19.62 -0.11 2.04
CA ARG A 242 -20.38 -0.19 0.80
C ARG A 242 -21.84 0.15 1.04
N PHE A 243 -22.35 1.10 0.27
CA PHE A 243 -23.76 1.47 0.22
C PHE A 243 -24.37 1.06 -1.12
N GLN A 244 -25.56 0.47 -1.07
CA GLN A 244 -26.29 0.04 -2.26
C GLN A 244 -27.79 0.33 -2.08
N GLN A 245 -28.47 0.62 -3.19
CA GLN A 245 -29.93 0.76 -3.18
C GLN A 245 -30.57 -0.64 -3.25
N PRO A 246 -31.64 -0.91 -2.48
CA PRO A 246 -32.37 -2.16 -2.57
C PRO A 246 -32.81 -2.48 -4.00
N GLY A 247 -32.48 -3.67 -4.50
CA GLY A 247 -32.83 -4.13 -5.85
C GLY A 247 -31.96 -3.58 -6.98
N ASN A 248 -30.92 -2.79 -6.69
CA ASN A 248 -29.95 -2.31 -7.68
C ASN A 248 -28.58 -2.96 -7.44
N GLU A 249 -28.29 -4.06 -8.16
CA GLU A 249 -27.01 -4.77 -8.04
C GLU A 249 -25.88 -4.13 -8.87
N ASP A 250 -26.23 -3.27 -9.83
CA ASP A 250 -25.31 -2.72 -10.82
C ASP A 250 -24.59 -1.43 -10.35
N GLY A 251 -25.07 -0.79 -9.28
CA GLY A 251 -24.49 0.43 -8.73
C GLY A 251 -24.32 0.38 -7.22
N TRP A 252 -23.14 0.79 -6.74
CA TRP A 252 -22.85 0.92 -5.31
C TRP A 252 -21.87 2.07 -5.05
N ILE A 253 -22.03 2.74 -3.91
CA ILE A 253 -21.13 3.78 -3.43
C ILE A 253 -20.25 3.17 -2.35
N ASP A 254 -18.94 3.11 -2.59
CA ASP A 254 -17.96 2.76 -1.57
C ASP A 254 -17.51 4.07 -0.88
N VAL A 255 -17.70 4.15 0.44
CA VAL A 255 -17.27 5.28 1.29
C VAL A 255 -16.05 4.85 2.08
N TYR A 256 -14.92 5.48 1.84
CA TYR A 256 -13.66 5.21 2.51
C TYR A 256 -13.42 6.26 3.60
N PHE A 257 -12.99 5.79 4.77
CA PHE A 257 -12.58 6.59 5.91
C PHE A 257 -11.14 6.23 6.24
N TYR A 258 -10.22 7.17 6.07
CA TYR A 258 -8.82 6.94 6.40
C TYR A 258 -8.19 8.19 7.00
N PRO A 259 -7.27 8.02 7.96
CA PRO A 259 -6.72 9.13 8.69
C PRO A 259 -5.67 9.84 7.84
N VAL A 260 -5.72 11.17 7.81
CA VAL A 260 -4.78 12.01 7.06
C VAL A 260 -4.03 13.01 7.94
N GLY A 261 -4.48 13.18 9.19
CA GLY A 261 -3.83 14.09 10.14
C GLY A 261 -4.03 15.56 9.76
N VAL A 262 -3.06 16.38 10.16
CA VAL A 262 -3.06 17.81 9.84
C VAL A 262 -2.35 17.99 8.51
N LEU A 263 -3.08 18.50 7.52
CA LEU A 263 -2.55 18.81 6.19
C LEU A 263 -2.61 20.31 5.94
N ASP A 264 -1.51 20.89 5.47
CA ASP A 264 -1.51 22.22 4.87
C ASP A 264 -2.15 22.22 3.47
N GLN A 265 -2.20 23.38 2.83
CA GLN A 265 -2.84 23.52 1.52
C GLN A 265 -2.11 22.73 0.41
N GLU A 266 -0.78 22.67 0.45
CA GLU A 266 0.03 21.95 -0.54
C GLU A 266 -0.14 20.44 -0.35
N GLN A 267 -0.07 19.96 0.89
CA GLN A 267 -0.29 18.56 1.25
C GLN A 267 -1.70 18.09 0.88
N ARG A 268 -2.72 18.93 1.09
CA ARG A 268 -4.09 18.65 0.61
C ARG A 268 -4.17 18.50 -0.91
N ALA A 269 -3.49 19.37 -1.65
CA ALA A 269 -3.45 19.29 -3.11
C ALA A 269 -2.70 18.03 -3.57
N GLY A 270 -1.61 17.68 -2.91
CA GLY A 270 -0.84 16.44 -3.14
C GLY A 270 -1.66 15.18 -2.90
N LEU A 271 -2.42 15.13 -1.80
CA LEU A 271 -3.34 14.01 -1.50
C LEU A 271 -4.36 13.80 -2.64
N LEU A 272 -5.01 14.89 -3.07
CA LEU A 272 -5.99 14.84 -4.14
C LEU A 272 -5.39 14.36 -5.46
N GLU A 273 -4.21 14.86 -5.83
CA GLU A 273 -3.52 14.45 -7.06
C GLU A 273 -3.06 12.98 -6.98
N GLY A 274 -2.61 12.53 -5.81
CA GLY A 274 -2.29 11.12 -5.56
C GLY A 274 -3.50 10.21 -5.77
N GLU A 275 -4.66 10.59 -5.23
CA GLU A 275 -5.93 9.86 -5.44
C GLU A 275 -6.34 9.83 -6.92
N ARG A 276 -6.18 10.95 -7.63
CA ARG A 276 -6.45 11.04 -9.06
C ARG A 276 -5.54 10.10 -9.87
N LYS A 277 -4.25 10.07 -9.57
CA LYS A 277 -3.28 9.17 -10.22
C LYS A 277 -3.58 7.71 -9.91
N GLY A 278 -3.85 7.36 -8.66
CA GLY A 278 -4.21 5.99 -8.27
C GLY A 278 -5.47 5.48 -8.99
N LEU A 279 -6.45 6.36 -9.25
CA LEU A 279 -7.61 6.01 -10.07
C LEU A 279 -7.24 5.73 -11.53
N LEU A 280 -6.38 6.56 -12.13
CA LEU A 280 -5.90 6.37 -13.50
C LEU A 280 -5.10 5.07 -13.63
N GLU A 281 -4.22 4.78 -12.68
CA GLU A 281 -3.43 3.55 -12.66
C GLU A 281 -4.31 2.31 -12.52
N ALA A 282 -5.23 2.31 -11.53
CA ALA A 282 -6.16 1.21 -11.28
C ALA A 282 -7.15 0.96 -12.42
N ARG A 283 -7.32 1.94 -13.32
CA ARG A 283 -8.24 1.87 -14.46
C ARG A 283 -7.55 1.98 -15.82
N SER A 284 -6.21 1.98 -15.85
CA SER A 284 -5.41 2.23 -17.06
C SER A 284 -5.83 1.36 -18.25
N ALA A 285 -5.97 0.05 -18.06
CA ALA A 285 -6.45 -0.87 -19.09
C ALA A 285 -7.90 -0.59 -19.54
N ALA A 286 -8.79 -0.24 -18.59
CA ALA A 286 -10.20 0.07 -18.85
C ALA A 286 -10.43 1.46 -19.44
N MET A 287 -9.42 2.34 -19.35
CA MET A 287 -9.40 3.71 -19.88
C MET A 287 -8.49 3.87 -21.10
N ALA A 288 -7.91 2.78 -21.61
CA ALA A 288 -6.98 2.84 -22.74
C ALA A 288 -7.59 3.58 -23.94
N GLY A 289 -6.89 4.62 -24.42
CA GLY A 289 -7.34 5.46 -25.55
C GLY A 289 -8.39 6.52 -25.21
N ARG A 290 -8.75 6.71 -23.93
CA ARG A 290 -9.69 7.75 -23.47
C ARG A 290 -9.03 8.65 -22.41
N ASP A 291 -8.70 9.89 -22.79
CA ASP A 291 -8.46 10.96 -21.81
C ASP A 291 -9.82 11.59 -21.44
N ASP A 292 -10.56 10.89 -20.59
CA ASP A 292 -11.97 11.19 -20.31
C ASP A 292 -12.21 11.58 -18.83
N MET A 293 -11.14 11.90 -18.09
CA MET A 293 -11.26 12.36 -16.72
C MET A 293 -11.51 13.87 -16.68
N SER A 294 -12.56 14.27 -15.95
CA SER A 294 -12.87 15.68 -15.76
C SER A 294 -11.75 16.37 -14.98
N ARG A 295 -11.64 17.68 -15.17
CA ARG A 295 -10.91 18.52 -14.20
C ARG A 295 -11.55 18.37 -12.82
N VAL A 296 -10.74 18.49 -11.78
CA VAL A 296 -11.22 18.57 -10.41
C VAL A 296 -12.08 19.82 -10.26
N GLN A 297 -13.25 19.67 -9.65
CA GLN A 297 -14.12 20.76 -9.25
C GLN A 297 -14.30 20.76 -7.74
N THR A 298 -14.52 21.94 -7.17
CA THR A 298 -14.78 22.09 -5.73
C THR A 298 -16.28 22.28 -5.51
N VAL A 299 -16.83 21.57 -4.53
CA VAL A 299 -18.20 21.74 -4.04
C VAL A 299 -18.18 22.02 -2.55
N THR A 300 -19.13 22.81 -2.06
CA THR A 300 -19.28 23.11 -0.63
C THR A 300 -20.39 22.24 -0.05
N LEU A 301 -20.06 21.43 0.96
CA LEU A 301 -20.99 20.49 1.58
C LEU A 301 -21.24 20.87 3.03
N LYS A 302 -22.47 20.68 3.49
CA LYS A 302 -22.83 20.82 4.91
C LYS A 302 -22.35 19.63 5.71
N VAL A 303 -21.98 19.89 6.96
CA VAL A 303 -21.46 18.90 7.91
C VAL A 303 -21.91 19.27 9.32
N ALA A 304 -21.91 18.30 10.23
CA ALA A 304 -22.13 18.59 11.65
C ALA A 304 -21.03 19.55 12.15
N PRO A 305 -21.39 20.60 12.92
CA PRO A 305 -20.39 21.45 13.53
C PRO A 305 -19.60 20.64 14.57
N ALA A 306 -18.27 20.67 14.49
CA ALA A 306 -17.42 19.93 15.42
C ALA A 306 -17.48 20.47 16.86
N GLN A 307 -17.85 21.74 17.03
CA GLN A 307 -18.09 22.45 18.29
C GLN A 307 -19.15 23.55 18.04
N PRO A 308 -19.81 24.12 19.08
CA PRO A 308 -20.90 25.08 18.91
C PRO A 308 -20.60 26.26 17.96
N ASP A 309 -19.35 26.75 17.95
CA ASP A 309 -18.92 27.89 17.13
C ASP A 309 -18.14 27.48 15.86
N ALA A 310 -18.05 26.18 15.56
CA ALA A 310 -17.31 25.68 14.41
C ALA A 310 -18.08 25.87 13.09
N ALA A 311 -17.34 25.99 11.99
CA ALA A 311 -17.93 26.03 10.65
C ALA A 311 -18.80 24.77 10.39
N ASN A 312 -19.98 24.95 9.80
CA ASN A 312 -20.91 23.86 9.46
C ASN A 312 -20.83 23.43 7.99
N SER A 313 -19.76 23.80 7.29
CA SER A 313 -19.50 23.39 5.91
C SER A 313 -18.02 23.15 5.64
N ILE A 314 -17.74 22.25 4.68
CA ILE A 314 -16.40 21.97 4.17
C ILE A 314 -16.38 22.04 2.65
N GLU A 315 -15.19 22.24 2.10
CA GLU A 315 -14.92 22.04 0.67
C GLU A 315 -14.63 20.56 0.41
N ALA A 316 -15.23 20.03 -0.65
CA ALA A 316 -14.92 18.71 -1.18
C ALA A 316 -14.50 18.83 -2.65
N SER A 317 -13.56 17.99 -3.05
CA SER A 317 -13.09 17.88 -4.43
C SER A 317 -13.84 16.77 -5.12
N VAL A 318 -14.38 17.03 -6.31
CA VAL A 318 -15.11 16.05 -7.12
C VAL A 318 -14.52 15.97 -8.53
N LEU A 319 -14.40 14.75 -9.02
CA LEU A 319 -14.06 14.45 -10.41
C LEU A 319 -14.86 13.25 -10.90
N ASP A 320 -15.02 13.16 -12.20
CA ASP A 320 -15.77 12.10 -12.85
C ASP A 320 -15.06 11.66 -14.13
N PHE A 321 -15.25 10.41 -14.56
CA PHE A 321 -14.62 9.86 -15.75
C PHE A 321 -15.41 8.67 -16.31
N GLY A 322 -15.30 8.45 -17.63
CA GLY A 322 -15.82 7.26 -18.29
C GLY A 322 -14.77 6.17 -18.43
N PHE A 323 -15.18 4.91 -18.36
CA PHE A 323 -14.33 3.77 -18.69
C PHE A 323 -15.15 2.59 -19.26
N VAL A 324 -14.48 1.65 -19.93
CA VAL A 324 -15.11 0.43 -20.45
C VAL A 324 -14.59 -0.78 -19.69
N ARG A 325 -15.50 -1.63 -19.21
CA ARG A 325 -15.16 -2.90 -18.57
C ARG A 325 -16.10 -3.98 -19.08
N ASP A 326 -15.53 -5.10 -19.54
CA ASP A 326 -16.29 -6.24 -20.08
C ASP A 326 -17.29 -5.83 -21.18
N GLY A 327 -16.87 -4.90 -22.06
CA GLY A 327 -17.70 -4.37 -23.14
C GLY A 327 -18.83 -3.43 -22.70
N LYS A 328 -18.98 -3.15 -21.40
CA LYS A 328 -19.97 -2.20 -20.86
C LYS A 328 -19.32 -0.86 -20.54
N GLU A 329 -19.98 0.22 -20.90
CA GLU A 329 -19.58 1.57 -20.53
C GLU A 329 -20.02 1.90 -19.10
N TYR A 330 -19.12 2.51 -18.34
CA TYR A 330 -19.35 2.94 -16.97
C TYR A 330 -19.07 4.44 -16.81
N SER A 331 -19.89 5.10 -16.00
CA SER A 331 -19.57 6.39 -15.40
C SER A 331 -18.99 6.16 -14.01
N SER A 332 -17.84 6.77 -13.71
CA SER A 332 -17.24 6.76 -12.39
C SER A 332 -17.16 8.16 -11.82
N VAL A 333 -17.37 8.29 -10.52
CA VAL A 333 -17.24 9.56 -9.79
C VAL A 333 -16.42 9.32 -8.54
N MET A 334 -15.52 10.26 -8.24
CA MET A 334 -14.84 10.36 -6.96
C MET A 334 -15.17 11.70 -6.32
N LEU A 335 -15.56 11.66 -5.05
CA LEU A 335 -15.65 12.85 -4.20
C LEU A 335 -14.73 12.64 -2.99
N LEU A 336 -13.86 13.61 -2.72
CA LEU A 336 -12.93 13.60 -1.59
C LEU A 336 -13.17 14.82 -0.71
N ALA A 337 -13.51 14.57 0.55
CA ALA A 337 -13.64 15.60 1.58
C ALA A 337 -12.67 15.32 2.72
N ILE A 338 -12.24 16.35 3.44
CA ILE A 338 -11.45 16.21 4.65
C ILE A 338 -12.22 16.84 5.81
N ASP A 339 -12.50 16.05 6.84
CA ASP A 339 -13.15 16.51 8.06
C ASP A 339 -12.46 15.87 9.28
N ARG A 340 -12.18 16.67 10.31
CA ARG A 340 -11.69 16.19 11.61
C ARG A 340 -10.53 15.17 11.52
N LEU A 341 -9.50 15.52 10.72
CA LEU A 341 -8.26 14.74 10.47
C LEU A 341 -8.43 13.50 9.59
N TYR A 342 -9.61 13.32 8.99
CA TYR A 342 -9.95 12.17 8.17
C TYR A 342 -10.28 12.57 6.75
N ALA A 343 -9.78 11.78 5.80
CA ALA A 343 -10.30 11.79 4.44
C ALA A 343 -11.54 10.91 4.37
N ILE A 344 -12.58 11.48 3.78
CA ILE A 344 -13.85 10.84 3.46
C ILE A 344 -13.94 10.81 1.94
N LYS A 345 -13.64 9.65 1.36
CA LYS A 345 -13.60 9.45 -0.09
C LYS A 345 -14.77 8.61 -0.52
N LEU A 346 -15.56 9.09 -1.46
CA LEU A 346 -16.67 8.36 -2.06
C LEU A 346 -16.25 7.91 -3.45
N ARG A 347 -16.48 6.65 -3.78
CA ARG A 347 -16.33 6.12 -5.13
C ARG A 347 -17.64 5.51 -5.58
N TYR A 348 -18.12 5.97 -6.72
CA TYR A 348 -19.29 5.42 -7.38
C TYR A 348 -18.90 5.00 -8.80
N SER A 349 -19.31 3.82 -9.21
CA SER A 349 -19.24 3.37 -10.60
C SER A 349 -20.56 2.73 -10.97
N VAL A 350 -21.15 3.16 -12.09
CA VAL A 350 -22.47 2.69 -12.55
C VAL A 350 -22.47 2.57 -14.07
N PRO A 351 -23.15 1.56 -14.66
CA PRO A 351 -23.29 1.48 -16.11
C PRO A 351 -23.95 2.73 -16.69
N THR A 352 -23.42 3.26 -17.80
CA THR A 352 -23.99 4.45 -18.46
C THR A 352 -25.41 4.22 -18.98
N ALA A 353 -25.76 2.96 -19.25
CA ALA A 353 -27.11 2.54 -19.64
C ALA A 353 -28.14 2.75 -18.53
N THR A 354 -27.72 2.73 -17.26
CA THR A 354 -28.59 2.93 -16.09
C THR A 354 -28.64 4.40 -15.71
N VAL A 355 -27.46 5.03 -15.54
CA VAL A 355 -27.33 6.42 -15.12
C VAL A 355 -26.25 7.09 -15.96
N ASN A 356 -26.60 8.22 -16.60
CA ASN A 356 -25.61 8.98 -17.36
C ASN A 356 -24.61 9.69 -16.42
N ARG A 357 -23.45 10.09 -16.97
CA ARG A 357 -22.34 10.66 -16.20
C ARG A 357 -22.72 11.87 -15.33
N LYS A 358 -23.54 12.79 -15.85
CA LYS A 358 -24.00 13.97 -15.10
C LYS A 358 -24.90 13.57 -13.93
N ALA A 359 -25.81 12.62 -14.17
CA ALA A 359 -26.69 12.10 -13.13
C ALA A 359 -25.91 11.32 -12.06
N ALA A 360 -24.92 10.50 -12.46
CA ALA A 360 -24.06 9.76 -11.53
C ALA A 360 -23.29 10.71 -10.58
N ARG A 361 -22.83 11.83 -11.11
CA ARG A 361 -22.21 12.88 -10.30
C ARG A 361 -23.21 13.54 -9.33
N GLY A 362 -24.39 13.91 -9.83
CA GLY A 362 -25.46 14.44 -8.98
C GLY A 362 -25.87 13.48 -7.85
N GLU A 363 -25.88 12.18 -8.11
CA GLU A 363 -26.16 11.15 -7.10
C GLU A 363 -25.09 11.13 -5.99
N VAL A 364 -23.80 11.17 -6.33
CA VAL A 364 -22.71 11.22 -5.33
C VAL A 364 -22.74 12.51 -4.53
N GLU A 365 -22.94 13.66 -5.17
CA GLU A 365 -23.05 14.95 -4.48
C GLU A 365 -24.25 14.97 -3.53
N THR A 366 -25.40 14.43 -3.95
CA THR A 366 -26.61 14.31 -3.12
C THR A 366 -26.39 13.35 -1.95
N PHE A 367 -25.77 12.20 -2.21
CA PHE A 367 -25.44 11.22 -1.18
C PHE A 367 -24.46 11.81 -0.16
N ALA A 368 -23.41 12.50 -0.61
CA ALA A 368 -22.44 13.16 0.27
C ALA A 368 -23.10 14.25 1.12
N ALA A 369 -23.95 15.08 0.52
CA ALA A 369 -24.70 16.12 1.23
C ALA A 369 -25.63 15.56 2.32
N ALA A 370 -26.15 14.34 2.14
CA ALA A 370 -26.96 13.65 3.14
C ALA A 370 -26.11 12.89 4.18
N LEU A 371 -24.99 12.29 3.79
CA LEU A 371 -24.12 11.50 4.65
C LEU A 371 -23.33 12.38 5.62
N LEU A 372 -22.62 13.40 5.13
CA LEU A 372 -21.63 14.12 5.94
C LEU A 372 -22.21 14.82 7.18
N PRO A 373 -23.44 15.39 7.17
CA PRO A 373 -24.05 15.92 8.40
C PRO A 373 -24.36 14.87 9.47
N GLN A 374 -24.42 13.59 9.10
CA GLN A 374 -24.74 12.48 10.00
C GLN A 374 -23.48 11.75 10.49
N LEU A 375 -22.29 12.14 10.04
CA LEU A 375 -21.04 11.57 10.49
C LEU A 375 -20.61 12.20 11.81
N ASP A 376 -20.21 11.35 12.76
CA ASP A 376 -19.43 11.78 13.90
C ASP A 376 -18.04 11.16 13.84
N ILE A 377 -17.00 11.99 13.89
CA ILE A 377 -15.60 11.60 13.88
C ILE A 377 -15.00 12.22 15.13
N SER A 378 -14.65 11.38 16.08
CA SER A 378 -14.01 11.77 17.34
C SER A 378 -12.64 11.11 17.42
N ASN A 379 -11.64 11.90 17.76
CA ASN A 379 -10.26 11.46 17.86
C ASN A 379 -9.77 11.66 19.30
N SER A 380 -9.04 10.70 19.84
CA SER A 380 -8.41 10.80 21.17
C SER A 380 -6.89 10.68 21.10
N GLY A 381 -6.21 11.25 22.08
CA GLY A 381 -4.75 11.25 22.23
C GLY A 381 -4.19 12.60 22.69
N GLY A 382 -2.90 12.83 22.47
CA GLY A 382 -2.14 14.03 22.88
C GLY A 382 -2.45 15.29 22.08
N CYS A 383 -3.69 15.50 21.64
CA CYS A 383 -4.09 16.57 20.71
C CYS A 383 -3.78 18.02 21.16
N GLY A 384 -3.60 18.23 22.47
CA GLY A 384 -3.31 19.54 23.07
C GLY A 384 -1.87 20.05 22.89
N SER A 385 -0.94 19.26 22.36
CA SER A 385 0.48 19.62 22.27
C SER A 385 0.89 20.42 21.03
N VAL A 386 0.03 20.59 20.01
CA VAL A 386 0.39 21.37 18.81
C VAL A 386 0.21 22.89 19.04
N PRO A 387 1.09 23.78 18.53
CA PRO A 387 1.04 25.22 18.78
C PRO A 387 -0.26 25.91 18.32
N VAL A 388 -0.65 26.98 19.02
CA VAL A 388 -1.95 27.70 18.95
C VAL A 388 -2.16 28.51 17.65
N THR A 389 -1.22 28.50 16.71
CA THR A 389 -1.23 29.39 15.54
C THR A 389 -2.25 29.01 14.46
N ALA A 390 -2.78 27.77 14.46
CA ALA A 390 -3.74 27.30 13.46
C ALA A 390 -5.14 27.06 14.06
N ARG A 391 -6.06 28.01 13.84
CA ARG A 391 -7.52 27.86 14.05
C ARG A 391 -8.19 26.98 12.98
N ASP A 392 -7.50 25.98 12.47
CA ASP A 392 -8.04 25.13 11.42
C ASP A 392 -8.89 24.01 12.01
N ARG A 393 -10.09 23.84 11.43
CA ARG A 393 -11.10 22.80 11.69
C ARG A 393 -10.54 21.39 11.88
N LEU A 394 -9.35 21.13 11.33
CA LEU A 394 -8.58 19.91 11.49
C LEU A 394 -8.30 19.57 12.97
N ARG A 395 -8.08 20.53 13.88
CA ARG A 395 -7.90 20.21 15.32
C ARG A 395 -9.20 19.95 16.08
N LEU A 396 -10.36 20.33 15.53
CA LEU A 396 -11.65 20.23 16.24
C LEU A 396 -12.17 18.80 16.36
N GLY A 397 -11.53 17.83 15.69
CA GLY A 397 -11.84 16.41 15.84
C GLY A 397 -11.31 15.78 17.12
N CYS A 398 -10.54 16.50 17.94
CA CYS A 398 -9.86 15.95 19.12
C CYS A 398 -10.67 16.16 20.40
N THR A 399 -11.05 15.08 21.07
CA THR A 399 -11.92 15.09 22.27
C THR A 399 -11.17 14.96 23.60
N GLY A 400 -9.84 14.79 23.58
CA GLY A 400 -9.00 14.68 24.78
C GLY A 400 -8.03 13.49 24.73
N THR A 401 -7.31 13.24 25.83
CA THR A 401 -6.36 12.12 25.97
C THR A 401 -7.04 10.77 26.03
N ASP A 402 -8.19 10.69 26.69
CA ASP A 402 -8.93 9.45 26.84
C ASP A 402 -9.91 9.24 25.68
N PRO A 403 -10.08 8.00 25.17
CA PRO A 403 -11.12 7.68 24.20
C PRO A 403 -12.50 8.01 24.79
N VAL A 404 -13.19 8.97 24.18
CA VAL A 404 -14.60 9.23 24.48
C VAL A 404 -15.43 8.21 23.69
N LEU A 405 -16.27 7.45 24.38
CA LEU A 405 -17.25 6.60 23.72
C LEU A 405 -18.25 7.51 23.00
N PRO A 406 -18.34 7.44 21.66
CA PRO A 406 -19.27 8.30 20.93
C PRO A 406 -20.71 7.85 21.18
N VAL A 407 -21.64 8.77 20.99
CA VAL A 407 -23.07 8.42 21.00
C VAL A 407 -23.40 7.74 19.69
N VAL A 408 -23.68 6.44 19.74
CA VAL A 408 -24.15 5.67 18.58
C VAL A 408 -25.67 5.64 18.61
N GLY A 409 -26.29 6.42 17.73
CA GLY A 409 -27.75 6.49 17.60
C GLY A 409 -28.37 5.24 16.96
N GLU A 410 -29.69 5.14 17.04
CA GLU A 410 -30.43 4.11 16.32
C GLU A 410 -30.17 4.22 14.80
N GLY A 411 -29.90 3.09 14.15
CA GLY A 411 -29.57 3.07 12.73
C GLY A 411 -28.16 3.56 12.39
N GLN A 412 -27.28 3.74 13.37
CA GLN A 412 -25.86 4.06 13.16
C GLN A 412 -24.95 2.92 13.59
N ARG A 413 -23.68 2.98 13.17
CA ARG A 413 -22.61 2.08 13.62
C ARG A 413 -21.34 2.87 13.88
N GLU A 414 -20.61 2.47 14.92
CA GLU A 414 -19.26 2.94 15.19
C GLU A 414 -18.20 2.05 14.51
N MET A 415 -17.21 2.70 13.92
CA MET A 415 -15.97 2.11 13.46
C MET A 415 -14.81 2.71 14.23
N ARG A 416 -14.03 1.87 14.91
CA ARG A 416 -12.93 2.30 15.78
C ARG A 416 -11.58 1.93 15.20
N PHE A 417 -10.67 2.90 15.21
CA PHE A 417 -9.28 2.79 14.80
C PHE A 417 -8.39 3.03 16.02
N GLU A 418 -7.35 2.22 16.18
CA GLU A 418 -6.34 2.39 17.21
C GLU A 418 -4.97 2.55 16.55
N TYR A 419 -4.23 3.55 17.00
CA TYR A 419 -2.93 3.91 16.48
C TYR A 419 -1.86 3.59 17.50
N ALA A 420 -0.77 3.01 17.02
CA ALA A 420 0.40 2.82 17.86
C ALA A 420 0.88 4.18 18.41
N PRO A 421 1.28 4.27 19.68
CA PRO A 421 1.92 5.46 20.19
C PRO A 421 3.19 5.77 19.36
N PRO A 422 3.56 7.06 19.14
CA PRO A 422 4.88 7.40 18.69
C PRO A 422 5.85 6.77 19.68
N ARG A 423 6.79 6.00 19.14
CA ARG A 423 7.89 5.41 19.89
C ARG A 423 8.92 6.48 20.20
#